data_AF-A0AAU7Q897-F1
#
_entry.id   AF-A0AAU7Q897-F1
#
_cell.length_a   1.000
_cell.length_b   1.000
_cell.length_c   1.000
_cell.angle_alpha   90.00
_cell.angle_beta   90.00
_cell.angle_gamma   90.00
#
_symmetry.space_group_name_H-M   'P 1'
#
loop_
_entity.id
_entity.type
_entity.pdbx_description
1 polymer ?
#
loop_
_entity_poly.entity_id
_entity_poly.type
_entity_poly.pdbx_seq_one_letter_code
_entity_poly.pdbx_strand_id
1 'polypeptide(L)'
;MRWWIYSLLCNSDFSADWKAACTTTYPIRRSTAEAFNLEINCGELSDGRQVAWHERDQTGYAWQKGGQHMAMYVSHKSFIHVIEFFRYYLLALEALKGSLILHASGVENRATGNIVAICGVKGAGKTSTMLNLTTSEAFRYFSGDKLLVDIHNNELRVRGWPDYPHVGAGSLRRHPVLCRKLGMTLTHPPSQQRKIATSSYLHPNCSTVH
;
A
#
# COMPACT_ATOMS: atom_id res chain seq x y z
N MET A 1 21.84 5.85 1.40
CA MET A 1 21.57 6.08 -0.03
C MET A 1 20.45 7.11 -0.15
N ARG A 2 20.71 8.29 -0.75
CA ARG A 2 19.69 9.30 -1.03
C ARG A 2 19.40 9.25 -2.52
N TRP A 3 18.17 8.91 -2.89
CA TRP A 3 17.68 9.04 -4.25
C TRP A 3 16.79 10.27 -4.31
N TRP A 4 16.95 11.08 -5.36
CA TRP A 4 16.11 12.23 -5.63
C TRP A 4 15.46 12.04 -7.01
N ILE A 5 14.15 12.26 -7.10
CA ILE A 5 13.45 12.34 -8.39
C ILE A 5 13.56 13.79 -8.85
N TYR A 6 14.35 14.01 -9.90
CA TYR A 6 14.62 15.35 -10.43
C TYR A 6 13.66 15.74 -11.57
N SER A 7 12.90 14.79 -12.11
CA SER A 7 12.03 15.04 -13.26
C SER A 7 10.90 14.01 -13.34
N LEU A 8 9.66 14.50 -13.38
CA LEU A 8 8.51 13.76 -13.89
C LEU A 8 8.44 14.03 -15.39
N LEU A 9 8.67 13.00 -16.19
CA LEU A 9 8.66 13.08 -17.65
C LEU A 9 7.38 12.45 -18.20
N CYS A 10 7.01 12.81 -19.42
CA CYS A 10 5.85 12.21 -20.06
C CYS A 10 6.18 10.74 -20.39
N ASN A 11 5.21 9.84 -20.25
CA ASN A 11 5.40 8.43 -20.61
C ASN A 11 5.79 8.23 -22.09
N SER A 12 5.45 9.18 -22.97
CA SER A 12 5.84 9.17 -24.39
C SER A 12 7.35 9.27 -24.59
N ASP A 13 8.06 9.82 -23.61
CA ASP A 13 9.51 10.03 -23.69
C ASP A 13 10.28 8.75 -23.29
N PHE A 14 9.57 7.72 -22.82
CA PHE A 14 10.14 6.40 -22.57
C PHE A 14 10.17 5.60 -23.90
N SER A 15 11.36 5.49 -24.49
CA SER A 15 11.54 4.96 -25.85
C SER A 15 11.10 3.50 -26.00
N ALA A 16 10.74 3.11 -27.23
CA ALA A 16 10.37 1.74 -27.55
C ALA A 16 11.50 0.74 -27.27
N ASP A 17 12.75 1.12 -27.57
CA ASP A 17 13.93 0.28 -27.31
C ASP A 17 14.11 0.02 -25.80
N TRP A 18 13.81 1.00 -24.95
CA TRP A 18 13.90 0.81 -23.50
C TRP A 18 12.80 -0.12 -22.99
N LYS A 19 11.59 -0.06 -23.57
CA LYS A 19 10.51 -1.01 -23.25
C LYS A 19 10.91 -2.43 -23.67
N ALA A 20 11.50 -2.59 -24.86
CA ALA A 20 11.97 -3.87 -25.37
C ALA A 20 13.10 -4.46 -24.51
N ALA A 21 13.95 -3.62 -23.91
CA ALA A 21 14.97 -4.06 -22.96
C ALA A 21 14.40 -4.58 -21.63
N CYS A 22 13.17 -4.20 -21.25
CA CYS A 22 12.52 -4.61 -20.01
C CYS A 22 11.95 -6.02 -20.13
N THR A 23 12.79 -7.03 -19.93
CA THR A 23 12.45 -8.46 -20.14
C THR A 23 12.22 -9.24 -18.85
N THR A 24 12.71 -8.75 -17.71
CA THR A 24 12.64 -9.48 -16.43
C THR A 24 11.57 -8.91 -15.53
N THR A 25 10.53 -9.70 -15.21
CA THR A 25 9.43 -9.24 -14.35
C THR A 25 9.74 -9.41 -12.87
N TYR A 26 9.50 -8.35 -12.08
CA TYR A 26 9.60 -8.35 -10.63
C TYR A 26 8.27 -7.98 -9.98
N PRO A 27 7.82 -8.69 -8.93
CA PRO A 27 6.67 -8.27 -8.15
C PRO A 27 7.05 -7.07 -7.27
N ILE A 28 6.33 -5.96 -7.39
CA ILE A 28 6.41 -4.83 -6.46
C ILE A 28 5.50 -5.10 -5.26
N ARG A 29 4.25 -5.51 -5.54
CA ARG A 29 3.23 -5.76 -4.53
C ARG A 29 2.26 -6.84 -4.97
N ARG A 30 1.89 -7.70 -4.03
CA ARG A 30 0.72 -8.58 -4.14
C ARG A 30 -0.30 -8.23 -3.05
N SER A 31 -1.57 -8.24 -3.40
CA SER A 31 -2.71 -7.79 -2.59
C SER A 31 -3.93 -8.64 -2.94
N THR A 32 -4.90 -8.68 -2.03
CA THR A 32 -6.22 -9.28 -2.31
C THR A 32 -7.08 -8.41 -3.23
N ALA A 33 -6.74 -7.13 -3.38
CA ALA A 33 -7.38 -6.22 -4.32
C ALA A 33 -6.50 -6.07 -5.56
N GLU A 34 -7.00 -6.48 -6.73
CA GLU A 34 -6.24 -6.60 -7.98
C GLU A 34 -5.60 -5.28 -8.44
N ALA A 35 -6.27 -4.16 -8.26
CA ALA A 35 -5.74 -2.83 -8.58
C ALA A 35 -4.44 -2.48 -7.83
N PHE A 36 -4.12 -3.19 -6.74
CA PHE A 36 -2.91 -3.03 -5.95
C PHE A 36 -1.89 -4.15 -6.18
N ASN A 37 -2.17 -5.08 -7.10
CA ASN A 37 -1.15 -5.98 -7.61
C ASN A 37 -0.30 -5.18 -8.59
N LEU A 38 0.96 -4.98 -8.21
CA LEU A 38 1.93 -4.22 -8.98
C LEU A 38 3.11 -5.14 -9.27
N GLU A 39 3.48 -5.18 -10.54
CA GLU A 39 4.70 -5.79 -11.03
C GLU A 39 5.41 -4.78 -11.92
N ILE A 40 6.64 -5.07 -12.30
CA ILE A 40 7.40 -4.21 -13.18
C ILE A 40 8.39 -5.04 -13.96
N ASN A 41 8.54 -4.74 -15.25
CA ASN A 41 9.55 -5.35 -16.07
C ASN A 41 10.81 -4.49 -16.00
N CYS A 42 11.95 -5.10 -15.72
CA CYS A 42 13.24 -4.43 -15.61
C CYS A 42 14.19 -4.92 -16.72
N GLY A 43 15.14 -4.07 -17.06
CA GLY A 43 16.17 -4.33 -18.05
C GLY A 43 17.40 -3.45 -17.84
N GLU A 44 18.44 -3.75 -18.59
CA GLU A 44 19.68 -2.98 -18.64
C GLU A 44 19.97 -2.61 -20.10
N LEU A 45 20.28 -1.33 -20.32
CA LEU A 45 20.69 -0.82 -21.63
C LEU A 45 22.18 -1.04 -21.84
N SER A 46 22.64 -0.92 -23.09
CA SER A 46 24.05 -1.10 -23.46
C SER A 46 25.00 -0.09 -22.81
N ASP A 47 24.49 1.07 -22.37
CA ASP A 47 25.25 2.09 -21.61
C ASP A 47 25.29 1.80 -20.09
N GLY A 48 24.78 0.66 -19.64
CA GLY A 48 24.71 0.23 -18.24
C GLY A 48 23.56 0.86 -17.44
N ARG A 49 22.73 1.70 -18.07
CA ARG A 49 21.56 2.29 -17.44
C ARG A 49 20.51 1.22 -17.19
N GLN A 50 19.95 1.24 -16.00
CA GLN A 50 18.85 0.37 -15.62
C GLN A 50 17.54 1.04 -16.04
N VAL A 51 16.64 0.26 -16.61
CA VAL A 51 15.31 0.70 -17.02
C VAL A 51 14.26 -0.22 -16.45
N ALA A 52 13.10 0.35 -16.14
CA ALA A 52 11.95 -0.44 -15.71
C ALA A 52 10.66 0.13 -16.29
N TRP A 53 9.76 -0.74 -16.71
CA TRP A 53 8.51 -0.38 -17.37
C TRP A 53 7.35 -1.23 -16.85
N HIS A 54 6.25 -0.56 -16.53
CA HIS A 54 4.99 -1.20 -16.22
C HIS A 54 3.93 -0.83 -17.25
N GLU A 55 3.54 -1.80 -18.07
CA GLU A 55 2.67 -1.59 -19.24
C GLU A 55 1.27 -1.07 -18.84
N ARG A 56 0.63 -1.74 -17.87
CA ARG A 56 -0.77 -1.44 -17.49
C ARG A 56 -0.93 0.00 -17.00
N ASP A 57 -0.01 0.44 -16.14
CA ASP A 57 -0.07 1.78 -15.52
C ASP A 57 0.74 2.80 -16.34
N GLN A 58 1.34 2.39 -17.45
CA GLN A 58 2.22 3.18 -18.32
C GLN A 58 3.23 4.02 -17.54
N THR A 59 3.95 3.35 -16.64
CA THR A 59 4.91 3.98 -15.72
C THR A 59 6.30 3.43 -15.97
N GLY A 60 7.25 4.32 -16.25
CA GLY A 60 8.64 3.98 -16.54
C GLY A 60 9.61 4.59 -15.53
N TYR A 61 10.76 3.95 -15.37
CA TYR A 61 11.87 4.41 -14.56
C TYR A 61 13.17 4.22 -15.31
N ALA A 62 14.11 5.15 -15.14
CA ALA A 62 15.47 4.99 -15.63
C ALA A 62 16.48 5.53 -14.61
N TRP A 63 17.53 4.76 -14.34
CA TRP A 63 18.56 5.16 -13.37
C TRP A 63 19.91 4.52 -13.68
N GLN A 64 21.00 5.11 -13.16
CA GLN A 64 22.32 4.50 -13.16
C GLN A 64 22.52 3.68 -11.89
N LYS A 65 23.09 2.48 -12.00
CA LYS A 65 23.45 1.68 -10.83
C LYS A 65 24.48 2.46 -9.97
N GLY A 66 24.21 2.56 -8.67
CA GLY A 66 25.02 3.38 -7.75
C GLY A 66 24.78 4.89 -7.84
N GLY A 67 23.93 5.35 -8.76
CA GLY A 67 23.53 6.74 -8.89
C GLY A 67 22.65 7.21 -7.72
N GLN A 68 22.45 8.53 -7.65
CA GLN A 68 21.53 9.18 -6.70
C GLN A 68 20.27 9.73 -7.38
N HIS A 69 20.14 9.49 -8.69
CA HIS A 69 19.13 10.09 -9.55
C HIS A 69 18.35 9.00 -10.28
N MET A 70 17.03 9.12 -10.24
CA MET A 70 16.12 8.27 -10.99
C MET A 70 15.13 9.17 -11.72
N ALA A 71 15.03 8.99 -13.04
CA ALA A 71 13.99 9.61 -13.85
C ALA A 71 12.72 8.75 -13.80
N MET A 72 11.57 9.39 -13.67
CA MET A 72 10.26 8.73 -13.67
C MET A 72 9.43 9.26 -14.84
N TYR A 73 8.87 8.34 -15.61
CA TYR A 73 8.06 8.60 -16.80
C TYR A 73 6.63 8.19 -16.48
N VAL A 74 5.72 9.15 -16.41
CA VAL A 74 4.38 8.94 -15.85
C VAL A 74 3.27 9.31 -16.84
N SER A 75 2.09 8.76 -16.59
CA SER A 75 0.84 9.04 -17.29
C SER A 75 -0.29 9.25 -16.29
N HIS A 76 -1.49 9.58 -16.78
CA HIS A 76 -2.71 9.62 -15.96
C HIS A 76 -3.05 8.28 -15.28
N LYS A 77 -2.53 7.15 -15.80
CA LYS A 77 -2.71 5.81 -15.21
C LYS A 77 -1.70 5.50 -14.09
N SER A 78 -0.66 6.32 -13.94
CA SER A 78 0.42 6.09 -12.99
C SER A 78 0.05 6.37 -11.53
N PHE A 79 -1.13 6.94 -11.25
CA PHE A 79 -1.46 7.45 -9.92
C PHE A 79 -1.26 6.41 -8.80
N ILE A 80 -1.91 5.24 -8.90
CA ILE A 80 -1.78 4.19 -7.89
C ILE A 80 -0.33 3.70 -7.82
N HIS A 81 0.29 3.46 -8.99
CA HIS A 81 1.66 2.96 -9.07
C HIS A 81 2.66 3.87 -8.33
N VAL A 82 2.60 5.18 -8.59
CA VAL A 82 3.51 6.17 -8.01
C VAL A 82 3.29 6.29 -6.50
N ILE A 83 2.03 6.36 -6.05
CA ILE A 83 1.70 6.42 -4.61
C ILE A 83 2.23 5.18 -3.88
N GLU A 84 2.03 3.99 -4.45
CA GLU A 84 2.53 2.75 -3.87
C GLU A 84 4.06 2.70 -3.89
N PHE A 85 4.72 3.07 -4.98
CA PHE A 85 6.18 3.14 -5.06
C PHE A 85 6.76 3.99 -3.92
N PHE A 86 6.27 5.22 -3.74
CA PHE A 86 6.72 6.09 -2.66
C PHE A 86 6.39 5.53 -1.28
N ARG A 87 5.19 4.96 -1.09
CA ARG A 87 4.81 4.32 0.17
C ARG A 87 5.82 3.24 0.56
N TYR A 88 6.14 2.30 -0.33
CA TYR A 88 7.09 1.23 -0.05
C TYR A 88 8.52 1.73 0.12
N TYR A 89 8.95 2.68 -0.74
CA TYR A 89 10.27 3.28 -0.63
C TYR A 89 10.48 3.95 0.73
N LEU A 90 9.53 4.78 1.16
CA LEU A 90 9.58 5.46 2.45
C LEU A 90 9.52 4.48 3.62
N LEU A 91 8.69 3.42 3.56
CA LEU A 91 8.71 2.37 4.58
C LEU A 91 10.05 1.65 4.65
N ALA A 92 10.65 1.30 3.50
CA ALA A 92 11.98 0.69 3.45
C ALA A 92 13.05 1.63 4.02
N LEU A 93 12.99 2.93 3.71
CA LEU A 93 13.89 3.92 4.30
C LEU A 93 13.76 4.02 5.81
N GLU A 94 12.54 3.99 6.35
CA GLU A 94 12.32 4.04 7.80
C GLU A 94 12.87 2.77 8.48
N ALA A 95 12.65 1.59 7.88
CA ALA A 95 13.25 0.35 8.38
C ALA A 95 14.79 0.41 8.36
N LEU A 96 15.39 0.94 7.29
CA LEU A 96 16.86 1.11 7.18
C LEU A 96 17.42 2.09 8.22
N LYS A 97 16.63 3.08 8.66
CA LYS A 97 17.00 4.00 9.76
C LYS A 97 16.82 3.37 11.14
N GLY A 98 16.40 2.12 11.23
CA GLY A 98 16.18 1.40 12.48
C GLY A 98 14.78 1.56 13.07
N SER A 99 13.81 2.13 12.33
CA SER A 99 12.43 2.15 12.80
C SER A 99 11.78 0.77 12.68
N LEU A 100 11.13 0.33 13.75
CA LEU A 100 10.20 -0.79 13.73
C LEU A 100 8.85 -0.35 13.13
N ILE A 101 8.36 -1.09 12.15
CA ILE A 101 7.07 -0.83 11.51
C ILE A 101 6.04 -1.80 12.09
N LEU A 102 5.12 -1.29 12.90
CA LEU A 102 4.06 -2.08 13.51
C LEU A 102 2.79 -2.02 12.68
N HIS A 103 2.18 -3.18 12.42
CA HIS A 103 0.85 -3.25 11.82
C HIS A 103 -0.25 -3.05 12.89
N ALA A 104 -0.40 -1.80 13.31
CA ALA A 104 -1.29 -1.39 14.40
C ALA A 104 -1.99 -0.07 14.07
N SER A 105 -3.22 0.08 14.55
CA SER A 105 -3.87 1.40 14.62
C SER A 105 -3.45 2.10 15.91
N GLY A 106 -3.44 3.42 15.92
CA GLY A 106 -3.04 4.22 17.08
C GLY A 106 -4.02 5.34 17.39
N VAL A 107 -4.21 5.61 18.67
CA VAL A 107 -4.88 6.81 19.18
C VAL A 107 -4.01 7.51 20.20
N GLU A 108 -4.14 8.82 20.30
CA GLU A 108 -3.49 9.64 21.33
C GLU A 108 -4.50 9.92 22.44
N ASN A 109 -4.12 9.67 23.69
CA ASN A 109 -4.90 10.10 24.85
C ASN A 109 -4.73 11.61 25.03
N ARG A 110 -5.82 12.39 24.99
CA ARG A 110 -5.76 13.85 25.04
C ARG A 110 -5.29 14.40 26.39
N ALA A 111 -5.53 13.67 27.48
CA ALA A 111 -5.15 14.13 28.81
C ALA A 111 -3.66 13.92 29.09
N THR A 112 -3.07 12.85 28.55
CA THR A 112 -1.68 12.47 28.85
C THR A 112 -0.71 12.64 27.68
N GLY A 113 -1.20 12.78 26.45
CA GLY A 113 -0.38 12.73 25.23
C GLY A 113 0.12 11.34 24.86
N ASN A 114 -0.22 10.30 25.64
CA ASN A 114 0.29 8.96 25.40
C ASN A 114 -0.35 8.33 24.16
N ILE A 115 0.48 7.64 23.36
CA ILE A 115 0.02 6.86 22.21
C ILE A 115 -0.39 5.46 22.65
N VAL A 116 -1.64 5.09 22.38
CA VAL A 116 -2.16 3.75 22.59
C VAL A 116 -2.13 3.01 21.26
N ALA A 117 -1.23 2.05 21.13
CA ALA A 117 -1.17 1.13 20.00
C ALA A 117 -2.19 0.00 20.17
N ILE A 118 -3.00 -0.23 19.14
CA ILE A 118 -4.03 -1.26 19.10
C ILE A 118 -3.55 -2.34 18.14
N CYS A 119 -3.05 -3.42 18.70
CA CYS A 119 -2.48 -4.56 17.99
C CYS A 119 -3.48 -5.72 17.90
N GLY A 120 -3.20 -6.65 16.99
CA GLY A 120 -3.99 -7.87 16.82
C GLY A 120 -3.95 -8.41 15.40
N VAL A 121 -4.35 -9.67 15.24
CA VAL A 121 -4.38 -10.34 13.93
C VAL A 121 -5.33 -9.65 12.94
N LYS A 122 -5.22 -9.99 11.65
CA LYS A 122 -6.16 -9.50 10.63
C LYS A 122 -7.59 -9.88 11.02
N GLY A 123 -8.50 -8.90 11.01
CA GLY A 123 -9.88 -9.11 11.44
C GLY A 123 -10.16 -8.95 12.94
N ALA A 124 -9.14 -8.78 13.79
CA ALA A 124 -9.30 -8.61 15.24
C ALA A 124 -9.99 -7.29 15.69
N GLY A 125 -10.43 -6.46 14.74
CA GLY A 125 -11.18 -5.24 15.05
C GLY A 125 -10.34 -3.98 15.32
N LYS A 126 -9.02 -3.98 15.09
CA LYS A 126 -8.11 -2.82 15.29
C LYS A 126 -8.72 -1.47 14.87
N THR A 127 -9.07 -1.33 13.59
CA THR A 127 -9.67 -0.10 13.03
C THR A 127 -10.99 0.26 13.69
N SER A 128 -11.78 -0.73 14.10
CA SER A 128 -13.06 -0.48 14.77
C SER A 128 -12.87 0.01 16.20
N THR A 129 -11.92 -0.57 16.94
CA THR A 129 -11.54 -0.11 18.28
C THR A 129 -10.97 1.29 18.22
N MET A 130 -10.06 1.57 17.28
CA MET A 130 -9.54 2.91 17.03
C MET A 130 -10.69 3.89 16.75
N LEU A 131 -11.62 3.54 15.85
CA LEU A 131 -12.75 4.41 15.51
C LEU A 131 -13.62 4.70 16.74
N ASN A 132 -13.99 3.68 17.53
CA ASN A 132 -14.72 3.85 18.79
C ASN A 132 -14.02 4.83 19.74
N LEU A 133 -12.71 4.68 19.95
CA LEU A 133 -11.95 5.57 20.83
C LEU A 133 -11.93 6.99 20.29
N THR A 134 -11.72 7.18 18.98
CA THR A 134 -11.69 8.52 18.36
C THR A 134 -13.04 9.23 18.35
N THR A 135 -14.15 8.49 18.51
CA THR A 135 -15.48 9.10 18.69
C THR A 135 -15.74 9.58 20.12
N SER A 136 -14.89 9.21 21.08
CA SER A 136 -14.93 9.77 22.43
C SER A 136 -14.17 11.10 22.50
N GLU A 137 -14.45 11.90 23.52
CA GLU A 137 -13.69 13.12 23.80
C GLU A 137 -12.32 12.84 24.42
N ALA A 138 -12.06 11.63 24.90
CA ALA A 138 -10.82 11.27 25.58
C ALA A 138 -9.63 11.02 24.64
N PHE A 139 -9.90 10.69 23.37
CA PHE A 139 -8.87 10.28 22.43
C PHE A 139 -8.89 11.09 21.13
N ARG A 140 -7.74 11.17 20.47
CA ARG A 140 -7.55 11.73 19.14
C ARG A 140 -7.01 10.67 18.20
N TYR A 141 -7.41 10.73 16.94
CA TYR A 141 -6.81 9.88 15.90
C TYR A 141 -5.31 10.14 15.78
N PHE A 142 -4.52 9.06 15.76
CA PHE A 142 -3.06 9.15 15.62
C PHE A 142 -2.54 8.37 14.39
N SER A 143 -2.97 7.12 14.19
CA SER A 143 -2.62 6.35 12.99
C SER A 143 -3.62 5.25 12.64
N GLY A 144 -3.74 4.93 11.35
CA GLY A 144 -4.72 3.97 10.84
C GLY A 144 -4.27 2.51 10.88
N ASP A 145 -3.15 2.18 10.24
CA ASP A 145 -2.73 0.78 10.03
C ASP A 145 -1.25 0.51 10.27
N LYS A 146 -0.43 1.57 10.37
CA LYS A 146 1.01 1.48 10.59
C LYS A 146 1.45 2.48 11.66
N LEU A 147 2.25 2.01 12.60
CA LEU A 147 3.01 2.86 13.52
C LEU A 147 4.48 2.67 13.23
N LEU A 148 5.23 3.77 13.19
CA LEU A 148 6.68 3.75 13.14
C LEU A 148 7.20 3.98 14.56
N VAL A 149 8.06 3.09 15.03
CA VAL A 149 8.61 3.14 16.38
C VAL A 149 10.13 3.13 16.29
N ASP A 150 10.79 4.11 16.90
CA ASP A 150 12.25 4.16 17.00
C ASP A 150 12.68 4.67 18.37
N ILE A 151 13.99 4.62 18.63
CA ILE A 151 14.59 5.27 19.79
C ILE A 151 15.14 6.63 19.35
N HIS A 152 14.74 7.69 20.03
CA HIS A 152 15.22 9.04 19.80
C HIS A 152 15.54 9.70 21.14
N ASN A 153 16.77 10.21 21.31
CA ASN A 153 17.25 10.79 22.57
C ASN A 153 17.06 9.87 23.79
N ASN A 154 17.36 8.56 23.63
CA ASN A 154 17.15 7.51 24.63
C ASN A 154 15.68 7.28 25.06
N GLU A 155 14.72 7.80 24.30
CA GLU A 155 13.29 7.61 24.56
C GLU A 155 12.63 6.86 23.39
N LEU A 156 11.56 6.13 23.71
CA LEU A 156 10.73 5.49 22.69
C LEU A 156 9.89 6.56 21.99
N ARG A 157 10.14 6.76 20.70
CA ARG A 157 9.37 7.66 19.86
C ARG A 157 8.44 6.86 18.96
N VAL A 158 7.17 7.26 18.94
CA VAL A 158 6.13 6.67 18.08
C VAL A 158 5.65 7.73 17.11
N ARG A 159 5.52 7.37 15.83
CA ARG A 159 5.04 8.24 14.75
C ARG A 159 3.93 7.54 13.97
N GLY A 160 2.89 8.30 13.61
CA GLY A 160 1.85 7.84 12.71
C GLY A 160 2.38 7.74 11.28
N TRP A 161 1.92 6.74 10.53
CA TRP A 161 2.10 6.71 9.09
C TRP A 161 1.02 7.59 8.44
N PRO A 162 1.37 8.52 7.53
CA PRO A 162 0.42 9.45 6.93
C PRO A 162 -0.45 8.75 5.89
N ASP A 163 -1.38 7.91 6.37
CA ASP A 163 -2.31 7.15 5.54
C ASP A 163 -3.70 7.18 6.17
N TYR A 164 -4.72 7.12 5.32
CA TYR A 164 -6.08 7.11 5.81
C TYR A 164 -6.42 5.74 6.39
N PRO A 165 -7.13 5.69 7.52
CA PRO A 165 -7.55 4.40 8.07
C PRO A 165 -8.47 3.70 7.07
N HIS A 166 -8.19 2.42 6.81
CA HIS A 166 -9.07 1.57 6.01
C HIS A 166 -10.33 1.22 6.81
N VAL A 167 -11.29 2.14 6.88
CA VAL A 167 -12.57 1.95 7.57
C VAL A 167 -13.56 1.26 6.62
N GLY A 168 -13.86 -0.01 6.90
CA GLY A 168 -14.87 -0.75 6.14
C GLY A 168 -16.30 -0.37 6.51
N ALA A 169 -17.25 -0.63 5.61
CA ALA A 169 -18.68 -0.38 5.84
C ALA A 169 -19.21 -1.04 7.13
N GLY A 170 -18.72 -2.24 7.48
CA GLY A 170 -19.09 -2.92 8.73
C GLY A 170 -18.66 -2.17 10.00
N SER A 171 -17.52 -1.47 9.96
CA SER A 171 -17.11 -0.57 11.05
C SER A 171 -18.01 0.66 11.09
N LEU A 172 -18.25 1.31 9.94
CA LEU A 172 -19.09 2.52 9.86
C LEU A 172 -20.52 2.30 10.33
N ARG A 173 -21.14 1.13 10.08
CA ARG A 173 -22.51 0.84 10.55
C ARG A 173 -22.68 0.95 12.06
N ARG A 174 -21.62 0.74 12.84
CA ARG A 174 -21.65 0.91 14.30
C ARG A 174 -21.58 2.38 14.73
N HIS A 175 -21.39 3.31 13.79
CA HIS A 175 -21.31 4.75 14.02
C HIS A 175 -22.33 5.51 13.13
N PRO A 176 -23.64 5.36 13.38
CA PRO A 176 -24.67 6.01 12.57
C PRO A 176 -24.58 7.55 12.61
N VAL A 177 -24.13 8.13 13.74
CA VAL A 177 -23.88 9.57 13.87
C VAL A 177 -22.77 10.03 12.90
N LEU A 178 -21.68 9.27 12.81
CA LEU A 178 -20.58 9.56 11.89
C LEU A 178 -21.05 9.44 10.43
N CYS A 179 -21.83 8.40 10.12
CA CYS A 179 -22.41 8.23 8.78
C CYS A 179 -23.25 9.45 8.39
N ARG A 180 -24.14 9.94 9.28
CA ARG A 180 -24.93 11.17 9.04
C ARG A 180 -24.07 12.39 8.80
N LYS A 181 -23.02 12.60 9.62
CA LYS A 181 -22.08 13.72 9.43
C LYS A 181 -21.34 13.68 8.09
N LEU A 182 -21.12 12.49 7.55
CA LEU A 182 -20.48 12.27 6.25
C LEU A 182 -21.48 12.20 5.08
N GLY A 183 -22.78 12.44 5.33
CA GLY A 183 -23.82 12.35 4.29
C GLY A 183 -24.05 10.92 3.76
N MET A 184 -23.68 9.90 4.53
CA MET A 184 -23.79 8.49 4.14
C MET A 184 -24.97 7.80 4.82
N THR A 185 -25.70 6.99 4.04
CA THR A 185 -26.78 6.11 4.52
C THR A 185 -26.38 4.66 4.25
N LEU A 186 -26.04 3.91 5.30
CA LEU A 186 -25.68 2.48 5.20
C LEU A 186 -26.88 1.61 5.62
N THR A 187 -27.86 1.44 4.75
CA THR A 187 -29.13 0.72 5.03
C THR A 187 -29.07 -0.79 4.83
N HIS A 188 -28.09 -1.32 4.10
CA HIS A 188 -27.99 -2.76 3.80
C HIS A 188 -26.63 -3.36 4.20
N PRO A 189 -26.56 -4.63 4.63
CA PRO A 189 -25.29 -5.37 4.78
C PRO A 189 -24.53 -5.38 3.44
N PRO A 190 -23.18 -5.48 3.41
CA PRO A 190 -22.48 -5.63 2.15
C PRO A 190 -22.97 -6.94 1.56
N SER A 191 -23.35 -6.95 0.29
CA SER A 191 -23.61 -8.22 -0.40
C SER A 191 -22.39 -9.12 -0.15
N GLN A 192 -22.60 -10.29 0.43
CA GLN A 192 -21.56 -11.30 0.49
C GLN A 192 -21.25 -11.63 -0.98
N GLN A 193 -20.19 -11.03 -1.53
CA GLN A 193 -19.59 -11.58 -2.73
C GLN A 193 -19.11 -12.98 -2.34
N ARG A 194 -19.92 -13.99 -2.66
CA ARG A 194 -19.51 -15.39 -2.58
C ARG A 194 -18.19 -15.48 -3.34
N LYS A 195 -17.13 -15.90 -2.65
CA LYS A 195 -15.97 -16.47 -3.34
C LYS A 195 -16.53 -17.62 -4.17
N ILE A 196 -16.66 -17.42 -5.48
CA ILE A 196 -16.81 -18.54 -6.39
C ILE A 196 -15.47 -19.25 -6.33
N ALA A 197 -15.38 -20.30 -5.53
CA ALA A 197 -14.34 -21.28 -5.68
C ALA A 197 -14.59 -21.95 -7.03
N THR A 198 -13.84 -21.55 -8.06
CA THR A 198 -13.70 -22.36 -9.26
C THR A 198 -12.91 -23.61 -8.88
N SER A 199 -13.62 -24.59 -8.33
CA SER A 199 -13.21 -25.99 -8.37
C SER A 199 -13.64 -26.52 -9.73
N SER A 200 -12.68 -26.63 -10.64
CA SER A 200 -12.84 -27.38 -11.89
C SER A 200 -11.51 -28.03 -12.23
N TYR A 201 -11.15 -29.04 -11.45
CA TYR A 201 -10.40 -30.18 -11.95
C TYR A 201 -11.31 -31.40 -11.81
N LEU A 202 -12.25 -31.51 -12.75
CA LEU A 202 -12.89 -32.79 -13.04
C LEU A 202 -11.94 -33.52 -13.99
N HIS A 203 -11.21 -34.50 -13.46
CA HIS A 203 -10.67 -35.58 -14.27
C HIS A 203 -11.85 -36.38 -14.85
N PRO A 204 -11.95 -36.58 -16.18
CA PRO A 204 -12.81 -37.60 -16.72
C PRO A 204 -12.15 -38.96 -16.48
N ASN A 205 -12.82 -39.81 -15.71
CA ASN A 205 -12.58 -41.25 -15.69
C ASN A 205 -12.69 -41.78 -17.13
N CYS A 206 -11.59 -42.35 -17.61
CA CYS A 206 -11.56 -43.19 -18.80
C CYS A 206 -11.38 -44.64 -18.33
N SER A 207 -12.46 -45.41 -18.44
CA SER A 207 -12.53 -46.87 -18.40
C SER A 207 -13.90 -47.21 -18.98
N THR A 208 -14.13 -48.13 -19.91
CA THR A 208 -13.43 -49.23 -20.60
C THR A 208 -14.48 -49.69 -21.66
N VAL A 209 -14.24 -50.31 -22.82
CA VAL A 209 -13.74 -51.65 -23.14
C VAL A 209 -13.84 -51.77 -24.68
N HIS A 210 -12.78 -52.22 -25.35
CA HIS A 210 -12.79 -53.36 -26.28
C HIS A 210 -11.35 -53.86 -26.41
#